data_AF-A0A1B6DLG5-F1
#
_entry.id   AF-A0A1B6DLG5-F1
#
_cell.length_a   1.000
_cell.length_b   1.000
_cell.length_c   1.000
_cell.angle_alpha   90.00
_cell.angle_beta   90.00
_cell.angle_gamma   90.00
#
_symmetry.space_group_name_H-M   'P 1'
#
loop_
_entity.id
_entity.type
_entity.pdbx_description
1 polymer ?
#
loop_
_entity_poly.entity_id
_entity_poly.type
_entity_poly.pdbx_seq_one_letter_code
_entity_poly.pdbx_strand_id
1 'polypeptide(L)'
;MKLFLNSNQGKILSYHVQIEGFHKLLTVCYDKVIEKTIYVINTLYGSFYKYYDTGPRTYYFNTKPNKELYRFDPEYFYKAGTQEIFLKHILGKNKSQLIYETTFISRGHLAPDKDFVLLSWQQVTYFYLNAIPQWHSINAGNWNILENFIRNFAKKTKLD
;
A
#
# COMPACT_ATOMS: atom_id res chain seq x y z
N MET A 1 13.22 -7.28 -22.20
CA MET A 1 12.43 -7.45 -20.97
C MET A 1 10.95 -7.48 -21.36
N LYS A 2 10.37 -8.67 -21.51
CA LYS A 2 8.93 -8.84 -21.81
C LYS A 2 8.20 -8.96 -20.47
N LEU A 3 7.42 -7.94 -20.11
CA LEU A 3 6.44 -8.05 -19.03
C LEU A 3 5.23 -8.80 -19.60
N PHE A 4 5.13 -10.09 -19.30
CA PHE A 4 3.89 -10.82 -19.53
C PHE A 4 2.94 -10.48 -18.38
N LEU A 5 2.02 -9.54 -18.62
CA LEU A 5 0.82 -9.41 -17.81
C LEU A 5 -0.16 -10.47 -18.32
N ASN A 6 -0.12 -11.67 -17.74
CA ASN A 6 -1.21 -12.63 -17.90
C ASN A 6 -2.46 -12.01 -17.27
N SER A 7 -3.32 -11.45 -18.10
CA SER A 7 -4.44 -10.58 -17.72
C SER A 7 -5.65 -11.30 -17.11
N ASN A 8 -5.51 -12.53 -16.59
CA ASN A 8 -6.64 -13.37 -16.16
C ASN A 8 -6.54 -14.01 -14.76
N GLN A 9 -5.61 -13.61 -13.87
CA GLN A 9 -5.40 -14.34 -12.59
C GLN A 9 -5.80 -13.61 -11.30
N GLY A 10 -6.09 -12.30 -11.34
CA GLY A 10 -6.44 -11.54 -10.14
C GLY A 10 -7.94 -11.46 -9.84
N LYS A 11 -8.32 -11.59 -8.57
CA LYS A 11 -9.64 -11.23 -8.05
C LYS A 11 -9.72 -9.70 -7.88
N ILE A 12 -10.74 -9.08 -8.45
CA ILE A 12 -11.03 -7.65 -8.27
C ILE A 12 -11.82 -7.43 -6.98
N LEU A 13 -11.36 -6.50 -6.15
CA LEU A 13 -12.01 -6.04 -4.93
C LEU A 13 -12.18 -4.52 -5.02
N SER A 14 -13.34 -4.01 -4.61
CA SER A 14 -13.62 -2.57 -4.63
C SER A 14 -14.17 -2.12 -3.29
N TYR A 15 -13.54 -1.09 -2.73
CA TYR A 15 -13.93 -0.48 -1.47
C TYR A 15 -14.67 0.81 -1.74
N HIS A 16 -15.81 0.95 -1.09
CA HIS A 16 -16.73 2.06 -1.27
C HIS A 16 -17.08 2.68 0.08
N VAL A 17 -17.39 3.97 0.05
CA VAL A 17 -18.08 4.65 1.15
C VAL A 17 -19.51 4.95 0.69
N GLN A 18 -20.46 4.88 1.62
CA GLN A 18 -21.85 5.22 1.35
C GLN A 18 -22.17 6.60 1.95
N ILE A 19 -22.27 7.62 1.10
CA ILE A 19 -22.68 8.98 1.45
C ILE A 19 -23.53 9.48 0.28
N GLU A 20 -24.85 9.52 0.46
CA GLU A 20 -25.80 9.87 -0.61
C GLU A 20 -25.60 9.04 -1.90
N GLY A 21 -25.16 7.78 -1.74
CA GLY A 21 -24.77 6.89 -2.83
C GLY A 21 -23.45 6.17 -2.53
N PHE A 22 -23.05 5.25 -3.41
CA PHE A 22 -21.78 4.54 -3.29
C PHE A 22 -20.68 5.26 -4.05
N HIS A 23 -19.67 5.71 -3.31
CA HIS A 23 -18.47 6.33 -3.87
C HIS A 23 -17.30 5.37 -3.75
N LYS A 24 -16.70 5.02 -4.88
CA LYS A 24 -15.56 4.09 -4.92
C LYS A 24 -14.29 4.82 -4.49
N LEU A 25 -13.63 4.29 -3.46
CA LEU A 25 -12.36 4.82 -2.95
C LEU A 25 -11.17 4.10 -3.56
N LEU A 26 -11.24 2.76 -3.62
CA LEU A 26 -10.09 1.92 -3.94
C LEU A 26 -10.54 0.71 -4.75
N THR A 27 -9.84 0.39 -5.83
CA THR A 27 -9.95 -0.90 -6.52
C THR A 27 -8.63 -1.64 -6.41
N VAL A 28 -8.68 -2.91 -5.99
CA VAL A 28 -7.52 -3.78 -5.85
C VAL A 28 -7.67 -4.97 -6.77
N CYS A 29 -6.62 -5.29 -7.50
CA CYS A 29 -6.49 -6.57 -8.20
C CYS A 29 -5.53 -7.46 -7.43
N TYR A 30 -6.03 -8.56 -6.88
CA TYR A 30 -5.28 -9.44 -5.99
C TYR A 30 -5.23 -10.87 -6.51
N ASP A 31 -4.03 -11.41 -6.69
CA ASP A 31 -3.82 -12.81 -7.00
C ASP A 31 -3.71 -13.61 -5.70
N LYS A 32 -4.74 -14.42 -5.44
CA LYS A 32 -4.81 -15.26 -4.24
C LYS A 32 -3.85 -16.46 -4.29
N VAL A 33 -3.45 -16.92 -5.48
CA VAL A 33 -2.58 -18.10 -5.61
C VAL A 33 -1.16 -17.77 -5.15
N ILE A 34 -0.67 -16.59 -5.51
CA ILE A 34 0.66 -16.09 -5.13
C ILE A 34 0.63 -15.05 -4.01
N GLU A 35 -0.55 -14.78 -3.43
CA GLU A 35 -0.80 -13.82 -2.36
C GLU A 35 -0.27 -12.40 -2.63
N LYS A 36 -0.47 -11.92 -3.87
CA LYS A 36 0.13 -10.68 -4.34
C LYS A 36 -0.91 -9.72 -4.87
N THR A 37 -0.81 -8.47 -4.44
CA THR A 37 -1.51 -7.37 -5.11
C THR A 37 -0.82 -7.05 -6.43
N ILE A 38 -1.54 -7.19 -7.53
CA ILE A 38 -1.06 -6.91 -8.89
C ILE A 38 -1.07 -5.41 -9.14
N TYR A 39 -2.20 -4.76 -8.86
CA TYR A 39 -2.34 -3.32 -8.96
C TYR A 39 -3.42 -2.79 -8.01
N VAL A 40 -3.35 -1.50 -7.75
CA VAL A 40 -4.36 -0.73 -7.05
C VAL A 40 -4.68 0.52 -7.87
N ILE A 41 -5.95 0.90 -7.89
CA ILE A 41 -6.45 2.10 -8.55
C ILE A 41 -7.23 2.93 -7.53
N ASN A 42 -6.82 4.18 -7.37
CA ASN A 42 -7.55 5.24 -6.68
C ASN A 42 -7.60 6.49 -7.57
N THR A 43 -8.53 7.40 -7.27
CA THR A 43 -8.65 8.69 -7.96
C THR A 43 -8.20 9.81 -7.04
N LEU A 44 -7.32 10.67 -7.57
CA LEU A 44 -6.86 11.88 -6.89
C LEU A 44 -7.74 13.07 -7.26
N TYR A 45 -8.56 13.53 -6.33
CA TYR A 45 -9.38 14.72 -6.49
C TYR A 45 -8.61 15.96 -6.04
N GLY A 46 -7.94 16.61 -7.00
CA GLY A 46 -7.10 17.78 -6.78
C GLY A 46 -7.86 18.92 -6.10
N SER A 47 -9.11 19.15 -6.51
CA SER A 47 -9.97 20.20 -5.97
C SER A 47 -10.37 19.99 -4.51
N PHE A 48 -10.32 18.76 -4.01
CA PHE A 48 -10.79 18.39 -2.66
C PHE A 48 -9.71 18.51 -1.58
N TYR A 49 -8.44 18.70 -1.96
CA TYR A 49 -7.33 18.79 -1.00
C TYR A 49 -7.41 19.95 0.00
N LYS A 50 -8.24 20.96 -0.25
CA LYS A 50 -8.53 22.03 0.72
C LYS A 50 -9.27 21.52 1.98
N TYR A 51 -9.86 20.32 1.90
CA TYR A 51 -10.56 19.66 3.01
C TYR A 51 -9.72 18.54 3.65
N TYR A 52 -8.43 18.47 3.34
CA TYR A 52 -7.57 17.37 3.80
C TYR A 52 -7.50 17.33 5.32
N ASP A 53 -7.92 16.21 5.89
CA ASP A 53 -7.97 15.99 7.31
C ASP A 53 -6.62 15.46 7.84
N THR A 54 -6.04 16.21 8.78
CA THR A 54 -4.78 15.91 9.47
C THR A 54 -4.99 15.46 10.92
N GLY A 55 -6.20 15.08 11.30
CA GLY A 55 -6.51 14.61 12.64
C GLY A 55 -5.72 13.36 13.04
N PRO A 56 -5.83 12.93 14.31
CA PRO A 56 -5.05 11.84 14.85
C PRO A 56 -5.33 10.53 14.10
N ARG A 57 -4.26 9.88 13.64
CA ARG A 57 -4.32 8.63 12.90
C ARG A 57 -4.14 7.45 13.86
N THR A 58 -5.22 6.73 14.11
CA THR A 58 -5.24 5.58 15.03
C THR A 58 -5.40 4.23 14.32
N TYR A 59 -5.30 4.23 12.98
CA TYR A 59 -5.44 3.03 12.17
C TYR A 59 -4.11 2.27 12.00
N TYR A 60 -4.22 0.94 11.92
CA TYR A 60 -3.10 0.00 11.75
C TYR A 60 -3.37 -0.94 10.59
N PHE A 61 -2.28 -1.47 10.00
CA PHE A 61 -2.39 -2.46 8.94
C PHE A 61 -3.15 -3.70 9.40
N ASN A 62 -4.10 -4.15 8.60
CA ASN A 62 -4.93 -5.30 8.95
C ASN A 62 -5.43 -6.08 7.72
N THR A 63 -5.90 -7.29 7.96
CA THR A 63 -6.43 -8.20 6.93
C THR A 63 -7.95 -8.12 6.77
N LYS A 64 -8.64 -7.30 7.57
CA LYS A 64 -10.10 -7.14 7.48
C LYS A 64 -10.46 -6.26 6.27
N PRO A 65 -11.66 -6.42 5.68
CA PRO A 65 -12.63 -7.48 5.92
C PRO A 65 -12.25 -8.83 5.28
N ASN A 66 -11.18 -8.89 4.48
CA ASN A 66 -10.86 -10.01 3.59
C ASN A 66 -9.81 -11.00 4.16
N LYS A 67 -9.97 -11.41 5.42
CA LYS A 67 -8.98 -12.28 6.09
C LYS A 67 -8.82 -13.63 5.38
N GLU A 68 -9.89 -14.13 4.75
CA GLU A 68 -9.96 -15.39 4.01
C GLU A 68 -9.14 -15.42 2.70
N LEU A 69 -8.61 -14.28 2.28
CA LEU A 69 -7.72 -14.19 1.12
C LEU A 69 -6.28 -14.56 1.45
N TYR A 70 -5.90 -14.57 2.74
CA TYR A 70 -4.54 -14.85 3.17
C TYR A 70 -4.42 -16.23 3.80
N ARG A 71 -3.46 -17.02 3.34
CA ARG A 71 -3.04 -18.30 3.96
C ARG A 71 -2.24 -18.06 5.23
N PHE A 72 -1.47 -16.97 5.27
CA PHE A 72 -0.64 -16.58 6.41
C PHE A 72 -0.95 -15.14 6.84
N ASP A 73 -0.72 -14.83 8.12
CA ASP A 73 -0.83 -13.45 8.59
C ASP A 73 0.30 -12.60 7.99
N PRO A 74 0.00 -11.59 7.14
CA PRO A 74 1.02 -10.76 6.52
C PRO A 74 1.90 -10.02 7.53
N GLU A 75 1.35 -9.64 8.70
CA GLU A 75 2.09 -8.91 9.74
C GLU A 75 3.32 -9.69 10.20
N TYR A 76 3.24 -11.03 10.22
CA TYR A 76 4.35 -11.88 10.61
C TYR A 76 5.62 -11.60 9.79
N PHE A 77 5.49 -11.39 8.47
CA PHE A 77 6.63 -11.17 7.57
C PHE A 77 7.19 -9.75 7.63
N TYR A 78 6.42 -8.78 8.14
CA TYR A 78 6.89 -7.41 8.29
C TYR A 78 7.60 -7.14 9.63
N LYS A 79 7.60 -8.10 10.56
CA LYS A 79 8.35 -7.98 11.83
C LYS A 79 9.85 -8.08 11.58
N ALA A 80 10.62 -7.17 12.20
CA ALA A 80 12.07 -7.10 12.06
C ALA A 80 12.75 -8.45 12.35
N GLY A 81 12.40 -9.13 13.45
CA GLY A 81 12.98 -10.43 13.79
C GLY A 81 12.69 -11.52 12.76
N THR A 82 11.47 -11.56 12.20
CA THR A 82 11.13 -12.51 11.12
C THR A 82 11.98 -12.25 9.89
N GLN A 83 12.02 -10.99 9.45
CA GLN A 83 12.81 -10.62 8.28
C GLN A 83 14.31 -10.93 8.50
N GLU A 84 14.82 -10.73 9.73
CA GLU A 84 16.22 -11.00 10.05
C GLU A 84 16.55 -12.48 9.93
N ILE A 85 15.67 -13.36 10.41
CA ILE A 85 15.81 -14.80 10.23
C ILE A 85 15.87 -15.16 8.73
N PHE A 86 14.96 -14.63 7.92
CA PHE A 86 14.94 -14.90 6.47
C PHE A 86 16.17 -14.37 5.74
N LEU A 87 16.56 -13.12 5.99
CA LEU A 87 17.73 -12.52 5.34
C LEU A 87 19.04 -13.21 5.76
N LYS A 88 19.17 -13.59 7.04
CA LYS A 88 20.32 -14.40 7.50
C LYS A 88 20.37 -15.75 6.77
N HIS A 89 19.23 -16.39 6.58
CA HIS A 89 19.16 -17.68 5.88
C HIS A 89 19.56 -17.56 4.39
N ILE A 90 19.10 -16.51 3.70
CA ILE A 90 19.33 -16.32 2.26
C ILE A 90 20.72 -15.73 1.96
N LEU A 91 21.17 -14.75 2.75
CA LEU A 91 22.34 -13.92 2.45
C LEU A 91 23.51 -14.14 3.42
N GLY A 92 23.29 -14.86 4.52
CA GLY A 92 24.25 -15.00 5.62
C GLY A 92 24.20 -13.83 6.61
N LYS A 93 24.79 -14.05 7.81
CA LYS A 93 24.74 -13.12 8.95
C LYS A 93 25.25 -11.71 8.62
N ASN A 94 26.45 -11.61 8.04
CA ASN A 94 27.12 -10.32 7.83
C ASN A 94 26.34 -9.44 6.84
N LYS A 95 25.86 -10.01 5.72
CA LYS A 95 25.08 -9.26 4.72
C LYS A 95 23.71 -8.86 5.27
N SER A 96 23.05 -9.75 6.02
CA SER A 96 21.78 -9.42 6.66
C SER A 96 21.93 -8.24 7.61
N GLN A 97 22.98 -8.21 8.44
CA GLN A 97 23.22 -7.13 9.39
C GLN A 97 23.43 -5.79 8.66
N LEU A 98 24.24 -5.76 7.60
CA LEU A 98 24.47 -4.56 6.80
C LEU A 98 23.17 -4.00 6.19
N ILE A 99 22.26 -4.89 5.76
CA ILE A 99 20.95 -4.46 5.26
C ILE A 99 20.17 -3.76 6.38
N TYR A 100 20.11 -4.33 7.58
CA TYR A 100 19.37 -3.73 8.71
C TYR A 100 19.92 -2.40 9.21
N GLU A 101 21.21 -2.17 9.07
CA GLU A 101 21.83 -0.88 9.40
C GLU A 101 21.33 0.26 8.50
N THR A 102 20.83 -0.07 7.30
CA THR A 102 20.45 0.92 6.28
C THR A 102 18.97 0.89 5.92
N THR A 103 18.29 -0.25 6.05
CA THR A 103 16.90 -0.42 5.63
C THR A 103 16.25 -1.68 6.21
N PHE A 104 14.96 -1.84 5.95
CA PHE A 104 14.17 -3.02 6.29
C PHE A 104 13.00 -3.12 5.31
N ILE A 105 12.28 -4.24 5.28
CA ILE A 105 11.08 -4.35 4.48
C ILE A 105 9.92 -3.68 5.22
N SER A 106 9.35 -2.67 4.60
CA SER A 106 8.21 -1.91 5.09
C SER A 106 6.94 -2.26 4.30
N ARG A 107 5.79 -1.91 4.88
CA ARG A 107 4.47 -2.00 4.24
C ARG A 107 4.31 -0.82 3.28
N GLY A 108 4.72 -1.02 2.03
CA GLY A 108 4.64 -0.02 0.98
C GLY A 108 3.23 0.09 0.44
N HIS A 109 2.59 1.24 0.61
CA HIS A 109 1.27 1.49 0.05
C HIS A 109 1.34 1.53 -1.48
N LEU A 110 0.36 0.94 -2.16
CA LEU A 110 0.17 1.11 -3.61
C LEU A 110 -0.70 2.34 -3.90
N ALA A 111 -1.79 2.52 -3.17
CA ALA A 111 -2.50 3.79 -3.04
C ALA A 111 -2.18 4.40 -1.66
N PRO A 112 -1.40 5.48 -1.58
CA PRO A 112 -1.02 6.07 -0.30
C PRO A 112 -2.20 6.74 0.39
N ASP A 113 -2.19 6.73 1.73
CA ASP A 113 -3.21 7.35 2.58
C ASP A 113 -3.41 8.84 2.26
N LYS A 114 -2.33 9.56 1.95
CA LYS A 114 -2.35 11.00 1.60
C LYS A 114 -3.12 11.33 0.31
N ASP A 115 -3.53 10.31 -0.45
CA ASP A 115 -4.40 10.48 -1.61
C ASP A 115 -5.88 10.64 -1.22
N PHE A 116 -6.21 10.38 0.05
CA PHE A 116 -7.57 10.38 0.57
C PHE A 116 -7.77 11.53 1.56
N VAL A 117 -8.81 12.32 1.33
CA VAL A 117 -9.02 13.60 2.02
C VAL A 117 -9.57 13.42 3.44
N LEU A 118 -10.49 12.47 3.66
CA LEU A 118 -11.12 12.22 4.97
C LEU A 118 -10.39 11.10 5.73
N LEU A 119 -10.30 11.20 7.06
CA LEU A 119 -9.65 10.16 7.89
C LEU A 119 -10.24 8.76 7.71
N SER A 120 -11.56 8.66 7.58
CA SER A 120 -12.25 7.38 7.32
C SER A 120 -11.88 6.77 5.97
N TRP A 121 -11.54 7.61 4.97
CA TRP A 121 -11.11 7.15 3.66
C TRP A 121 -9.61 6.78 3.69
N GLN A 122 -8.79 7.55 4.40
CA GLN A 122 -7.38 7.21 4.65
C GLN A 122 -7.25 5.84 5.31
N GLN A 123 -8.15 5.49 6.24
CA GLN A 123 -8.14 4.17 6.89
C GLN A 123 -8.25 2.99 5.92
N VAL A 124 -8.93 3.16 4.78
CA VAL A 124 -9.10 2.09 3.77
C VAL A 124 -7.76 1.70 3.13
N THR A 125 -6.76 2.58 3.16
CA THR A 125 -5.44 2.28 2.58
C THR A 125 -4.61 1.33 3.44
N TYR A 126 -4.99 1.12 4.71
CA TYR A 126 -4.28 0.27 5.67
C TYR A 126 -4.69 -1.20 5.61
N PHE A 127 -5.36 -1.64 4.54
CA PHE A 127 -5.51 -3.06 4.29
C PHE A 127 -4.24 -3.64 3.68
N TYR A 128 -3.85 -4.84 4.11
CA TYR A 128 -2.70 -5.55 3.52
C TYR A 128 -2.85 -5.79 2.01
N LEU A 129 -4.07 -5.78 1.49
CA LEU A 129 -4.40 -5.82 0.07
C LEU A 129 -3.89 -4.59 -0.70
N ASN A 130 -3.64 -3.47 -0.02
CA ASN A 130 -3.07 -2.25 -0.59
C ASN A 130 -1.56 -2.11 -0.27
N ALA A 131 -0.93 -3.15 0.27
CA ALA A 131 0.47 -3.12 0.66
C ALA A 131 1.29 -4.13 -0.13
N ILE A 132 2.52 -3.75 -0.47
CA ILE A 132 3.54 -4.67 -0.96
C ILE A 132 4.84 -4.52 -0.15
N PRO A 133 5.67 -5.57 -0.10
CA PRO A 133 7.02 -5.47 0.45
C PRO A 133 7.83 -4.42 -0.30
N GLN A 134 8.27 -3.37 0.41
CA GLN A 134 9.17 -2.36 -0.13
C GLN A 134 10.32 -2.11 0.83
N TRP A 135 11.54 -2.01 0.30
CA TRP A 135 12.67 -1.50 1.07
C TRP A 135 12.31 -0.12 1.63
N HIS A 136 12.45 0.06 2.93
CA HIS A 136 12.05 1.28 3.62
C HIS A 136 12.76 2.51 3.05
N SER A 137 14.02 2.36 2.61
CA SER A 137 14.79 3.44 1.97
C SER A 137 14.17 3.89 0.65
N ILE A 138 13.50 2.99 -0.08
CA ILE A 138 12.74 3.31 -1.30
C ILE A 138 11.38 3.93 -0.93
N ASN A 139 10.64 3.28 -0.02
CA ASN A 139 9.30 3.68 0.40
C ASN A 139 9.29 5.11 0.98
N ALA A 140 10.13 5.36 1.98
CA ALA A 140 10.26 6.67 2.62
C ALA A 140 11.06 7.69 1.79
N GLY A 141 11.81 7.22 0.78
CA GLY A 141 12.64 8.03 -0.10
C GLY A 141 11.94 8.35 -1.43
N ASN A 142 12.51 7.82 -2.52
CA ASN A 142 12.12 8.15 -3.89
C ASN A 142 10.63 7.90 -4.18
N TRP A 143 10.04 6.86 -3.56
CA TRP A 143 8.63 6.55 -3.76
C TRP A 143 7.72 7.65 -3.18
N ASN A 144 7.94 8.05 -1.92
CA ASN A 144 7.23 9.18 -1.32
C ASN A 144 7.45 10.50 -2.09
N ILE A 145 8.62 10.73 -2.68
CA ILE A 145 8.86 11.90 -3.56
C ILE A 145 7.93 11.86 -4.78
N LEU A 146 7.84 10.70 -5.46
CA LEU A 146 6.96 10.52 -6.61
C LEU A 146 5.49 10.73 -6.23
N GLU A 147 5.03 10.14 -5.13
CA GLU A 147 3.66 10.32 -4.62
C GLU A 147 3.36 11.80 -4.35
N ASN A 148 4.28 12.53 -3.71
CA ASN A 148 4.11 13.97 -3.47
C ASN A 148 4.08 14.78 -4.77
N PHE A 149 4.91 14.43 -5.77
CA PHE A 149 4.93 15.09 -7.06
C PHE A 149 3.57 14.95 -7.78
N ILE A 150 3.02 13.74 -7.83
CA ILE A 150 1.71 13.46 -8.45
C ILE A 150 0.59 14.21 -7.72
N ARG A 151 0.60 14.20 -6.37
CA ARG A 151 -0.39 14.96 -5.59
C ARG A 151 -0.30 16.47 -5.83
N ASN A 152 0.91 17.03 -5.93
CA ASN A 152 1.08 18.45 -6.21
C ASN A 152 0.59 18.81 -7.62
N PHE A 153 0.82 17.94 -8.60
CA PHE A 153 0.26 18.11 -9.94
C PHE A 153 -1.27 18.13 -9.89
N ALA A 154 -1.91 17.15 -9.25
CA ALA A 154 -3.37 17.08 -9.12
C ALA A 154 -3.94 18.34 -8.43
N LYS A 155 -3.34 18.78 -7.32
CA LYS A 155 -3.75 20.02 -6.60
C LYS A 155 -3.66 21.27 -7.47
N LYS A 156 -2.64 21.36 -8.34
CA LYS A 156 -2.40 22.51 -9.20
C LYS A 156 -3.38 22.54 -10.37
N THR A 157 -3.63 21.39 -11.00
CA THR A 157 -4.41 21.32 -12.23
C THR A 157 -5.91 21.17 -12.00
N LYS A 158 -6.32 20.50 -10.92
CA LYS A 158 -7.74 20.28 -10.55
C LYS A 158 -8.58 19.82 -11.74
N LEU A 159 -8.09 18.82 -12.48
CA LEU A 159 -8.76 18.25 -13.67
C LEU A 159 -9.89 17.27 -13.30
N ASP A 160 -10.46 17.45 -12.11
CA ASP A 160 -11.49 16.62 -11.50
C ASP A 160 -12.84 17.34 -11.44
#